data_AF-A0A7S1ECR1-F1
#
_entry.id   AF-A0A7S1ECR1-F1
#
_cell.length_a   1.000
_cell.length_b   1.000
_cell.length_c   1.000
_cell.angle_alpha   90.00
_cell.angle_beta   90.00
_cell.angle_gamma   90.00
#
_symmetry.space_group_name_H-M   'P 1'
#
loop_
_entity.id
_entity.type
_entity.pdbx_description
1 polymer ?
#
loop_
_entity_poly.entity_id
_entity_poly.type
_entity_poly.pdbx_seq_one_letter_code
_entity_poly.pdbx_strand_id
1 'polypeptide(L)'
;GRGCGPNKDYINLDMTHLGADTIAKRLPSVLEIGHNFANVDITKEPIPVVPTIHYQMGGIPTNIHGQVVAPKNGNPNEVINGLYAVGECACVSVHGANRLGT
;
A
#
# COMPACT_ATOMS: atom_id res chain seq x y z
N GLY A 1 11.68 20.36 -10.07
CA GLY A 1 11.76 19.09 -10.82
C GLY A 1 10.77 19.10 -11.97
N ARG A 2 10.44 17.93 -12.52
CA ARG A 2 9.44 17.74 -13.59
C ARG A 2 8.02 17.46 -13.05
N GLY A 3 7.70 17.98 -11.86
CA GLY A 3 6.35 17.84 -11.28
C GLY A 3 5.32 18.67 -12.04
N CYS A 4 4.06 18.24 -11.95
CA CYS A 4 2.87 18.83 -12.56
C CYS A 4 2.23 19.89 -11.64
N GLY A 5 1.29 20.65 -12.20
CA GLY A 5 0.53 21.68 -11.48
C GLY A 5 1.28 22.97 -11.18
N PRO A 6 0.61 23.96 -10.56
CA PRO A 6 1.20 25.27 -10.26
C PRO A 6 2.45 25.19 -9.37
N ASN A 7 2.48 24.23 -8.45
CA ASN A 7 3.53 24.07 -7.45
C ASN A 7 4.61 23.04 -7.83
N LYS A 8 4.43 22.28 -8.93
CA LYS A 8 5.36 21.23 -9.40
C LYS A 8 5.66 20.14 -8.35
N ASP A 9 4.66 19.75 -7.56
CA ASP A 9 4.77 18.88 -6.38
C ASP A 9 4.07 17.52 -6.51
N TYR A 10 3.33 17.27 -7.59
CA TYR A 10 2.70 15.98 -7.89
C TYR A 10 2.98 15.51 -9.33
N ILE A 11 2.54 14.30 -9.67
CA ILE A 11 2.58 13.76 -11.04
C ILE A 11 1.17 13.36 -11.47
N ASN A 12 0.92 13.26 -12.78
CA ASN A 12 -0.37 12.83 -13.30
C ASN A 12 -0.39 11.31 -13.56
N LEU A 13 -1.41 10.63 -13.06
CA LEU A 13 -1.74 9.26 -13.43
C LEU A 13 -2.84 9.30 -14.50
N ASP A 14 -2.47 8.96 -15.73
CA ASP A 14 -3.39 8.96 -16.88
C ASP A 14 -4.00 7.57 -17.09
N MET A 15 -5.33 7.50 -17.06
CA MET A 15 -6.13 6.30 -17.31
C MET A 15 -7.13 6.49 -18.45
N THR A 16 -7.15 7.67 -19.07
CA THR A 16 -8.16 8.06 -20.09
C THR A 16 -8.17 7.12 -21.30
N HIS A 17 -7.00 6.57 -21.63
CA HIS A 17 -6.79 5.62 -22.71
C HIS A 17 -7.43 4.24 -22.49
N LEU A 18 -7.90 3.91 -21.28
CA LEU A 18 -8.53 2.61 -20.96
C LEU A 18 -10.00 2.52 -21.41
N GLY A 19 -10.65 3.67 -21.64
CA GLY A 19 -12.07 3.78 -21.97
C GLY A 19 -13.00 3.71 -20.76
N ALA A 20 -14.11 4.45 -20.83
CA ALA A 20 -15.05 4.63 -19.72
C ALA A 20 -15.65 3.31 -19.21
N ASP A 21 -16.03 2.39 -20.10
CA ASP A 21 -16.61 1.10 -19.73
C ASP A 21 -15.63 0.23 -18.92
N THR A 22 -14.35 0.22 -19.32
CA THR A 22 -13.30 -0.51 -18.60
C THR A 22 -13.08 0.08 -17.21
N ILE A 23 -13.01 1.41 -17.12
CA ILE A 23 -12.83 2.14 -15.87
C ILE A 23 -14.00 1.85 -14.91
N ALA A 24 -15.24 1.98 -15.37
CA ALA A 24 -16.42 1.73 -14.56
C ALA A 24 -16.50 0.28 -14.07
N LYS A 25 -16.05 -0.68 -14.90
CA LYS A 25 -16.10 -2.11 -14.56
C LYS A 25 -14.97 -2.58 -13.65
N ARG A 26 -13.75 -2.06 -13.85
CA ARG A 26 -12.53 -2.58 -13.20
C ARG A 26 -11.99 -1.66 -12.11
N LEU A 27 -12.24 -0.36 -12.20
CA LEU A 27 -11.72 0.66 -11.29
C LEU A 27 -12.85 1.54 -10.68
N PRO A 28 -13.99 0.98 -10.25
CA PRO A 28 -15.12 1.78 -9.79
C PRO A 28 -14.77 2.66 -8.58
N SER A 29 -13.95 2.16 -7.65
CA SER A 29 -13.51 2.93 -6.49
C SER A 29 -12.58 4.09 -6.88
N VAL A 30 -11.76 3.94 -7.92
CA VAL A 30 -10.89 5.02 -8.38
C VAL A 30 -11.71 6.11 -9.06
N LEU A 31 -12.74 5.72 -9.83
CA LEU A 31 -13.69 6.64 -10.44
C LEU A 31 -14.42 7.47 -9.36
N GLU A 32 -14.92 6.82 -8.31
CA GLU A 32 -15.55 7.49 -7.18
C GLU A 32 -14.58 8.46 -6.48
N ILE A 33 -13.34 8.03 -6.22
CA ILE A 33 -12.34 8.87 -5.57
C ILE A 33 -12.00 10.10 -6.42
N GLY A 34 -11.84 9.92 -7.73
CA GLY A 34 -11.55 10.98 -8.68
C GLY A 34 -12.63 12.06 -8.65
N HIS A 35 -13.89 11.66 -8.74
CA HIS A 35 -15.02 12.60 -8.68
C HIS A 35 -15.15 13.28 -7.32
N ASN A 36 -15.12 12.51 -6.23
CA ASN A 36 -15.48 13.01 -4.90
C ASN A 36 -14.36 13.82 -4.23
N PHE A 37 -13.09 13.47 -4.46
CA PHE A 37 -11.96 14.07 -3.74
C PHE A 37 -11.03 14.90 -4.62
N ALA A 38 -10.89 14.54 -5.90
CA ALA A 38 -10.02 15.27 -6.83
C ALA A 38 -10.79 16.22 -7.76
N ASN A 39 -12.13 16.15 -7.78
CA ASN A 39 -12.99 16.86 -8.73
C ASN A 39 -12.56 16.64 -10.19
N VAL A 40 -12.19 15.40 -10.51
CA VAL A 40 -11.63 14.97 -11.80
C VAL A 40 -12.47 13.82 -12.36
N ASP A 41 -12.86 13.95 -13.62
CA ASP A 41 -13.42 12.82 -14.38
C ASP A 41 -12.28 12.00 -14.98
N ILE A 42 -11.92 10.88 -14.32
CA ILE A 42 -10.79 10.04 -14.74
C ILE A 42 -10.96 9.39 -16.12
N THR A 43 -12.15 9.48 -16.72
CA THR A 43 -12.40 9.03 -18.10
C THR A 43 -11.99 10.06 -19.14
N LYS A 44 -11.81 11.33 -18.73
CA LYS A 44 -11.52 12.47 -19.62
C LYS A 44 -10.22 13.17 -19.31
N GLU A 45 -9.78 13.17 -18.06
CA GLU A 45 -8.54 13.85 -17.65
C GLU A 45 -7.74 13.02 -16.62
N PRO A 46 -6.40 13.19 -16.56
CA PRO A 46 -5.55 12.48 -15.59
C PRO A 46 -5.80 12.91 -14.15
N ILE A 47 -5.62 11.98 -13.20
CA ILE A 47 -5.73 12.27 -11.76
C ILE A 47 -4.37 12.68 -11.17
N PRO A 48 -4.28 13.75 -10.37
CA PRO A 48 -3.05 14.14 -9.69
C PRO A 48 -2.71 13.16 -8.54
N VAL A 49 -1.47 12.67 -8.49
CA VAL A 49 -1.01 11.70 -7.49
C VAL A 49 0.36 12.05 -6.89
N VAL A 50 0.56 11.65 -5.63
CA VAL A 50 1.81 11.81 -4.89
C VAL A 50 2.09 10.55 -4.05
N PRO A 51 3.35 10.14 -3.86
CA PRO A 51 3.68 9.06 -2.93
C PRO A 51 3.14 9.35 -1.53
N THR A 52 2.39 8.40 -0.97
CA THR A 52 1.75 8.52 0.34
C THR A 52 2.07 7.28 1.16
N ILE A 53 2.26 7.45 2.47
CA ILE A 53 2.45 6.32 3.39
C ILE A 53 1.23 5.40 3.28
N HIS A 54 1.47 4.10 3.15
CA HIS A 54 0.40 3.16 2.81
C HIS A 54 0.40 1.89 3.66
N TYR A 55 1.56 1.26 3.87
CA TYR A 55 1.66 -0.05 4.51
C TYR A 55 2.93 -0.15 5.36
N GLN A 56 2.84 -0.84 6.51
CA GLN A 56 3.96 -1.09 7.40
C GLN A 56 4.55 -2.48 7.17
N MET A 57 5.82 -2.54 6.74
CA MET A 57 6.53 -3.81 6.56
C MET A 57 7.08 -4.36 7.88
N GLY A 58 7.43 -3.48 8.81
CA GLY A 58 7.85 -3.85 10.16
C GLY A 58 6.66 -4.28 11.02
N GLY A 59 6.95 -4.82 12.20
CA GLY A 59 5.91 -5.27 13.11
C GLY A 59 6.46 -6.18 14.19
N ILE A 60 5.55 -6.88 14.87
CA ILE A 60 5.87 -7.85 15.90
C ILE A 60 6.54 -9.06 15.22
N PRO A 61 7.80 -9.41 15.55
CA PRO A 61 8.50 -10.52 14.93
C PRO A 61 7.80 -11.83 15.25
N THR A 62 7.55 -12.64 14.21
CA THR A 62 6.87 -13.93 14.33
C THR A 62 7.56 -15.00 13.50
N ASN A 63 7.39 -16.26 13.88
CA ASN A 63 7.74 -17.38 13.00
C ASN A 63 6.61 -17.64 11.97
N ILE A 64 6.81 -18.62 11.08
CA ILE A 64 5.83 -18.97 10.02
C ILE A 64 4.49 -19.48 10.56
N HIS A 65 4.39 -19.78 11.86
CA HIS A 65 3.16 -20.20 12.53
C HIS A 65 2.47 -19.05 13.27
N GLY A 66 2.97 -17.81 13.14
CA GLY A 66 2.42 -16.62 13.78
C GLY A 66 2.78 -16.45 15.26
N GLN A 67 3.62 -17.34 15.82
CA GLN A 67 4.08 -17.22 17.21
C GLN A 67 5.07 -16.09 17.32
N VAL A 68 4.90 -15.22 18.32
CA VAL A 68 5.85 -14.13 18.57
C VAL A 68 7.18 -14.68 19.02
N VAL A 69 8.26 -14.14 18.48
CA VAL A 69 9.63 -14.52 18.83
C VAL A 69 10.42 -13.33 19.37
N ALA A 70 11.37 -13.57 20.26
CA ALA A 70 12.29 -12.55 20.74
C ALA A 70 13.66 -13.15 21.06
N PRO A 71 14.74 -12.35 21.04
CA PRO A 71 16.05 -12.82 21.46
C PRO A 71 16.08 -13.26 22.93
N LYS A 72 16.51 -14.49 23.19
CA LYS A 72 16.70 -15.03 24.56
C LYS A 72 17.84 -16.04 24.57
N ASN A 73 18.75 -15.93 25.54
CA ASN A 73 19.85 -16.89 25.76
C ASN A 73 20.68 -17.23 24.50
N GLY A 74 20.91 -16.24 23.64
CA GLY A 74 21.66 -16.42 22.38
C GLY A 74 20.84 -16.98 21.21
N ASN A 75 19.60 -17.42 21.43
CA ASN A 75 18.65 -17.69 20.35
C ASN A 75 17.97 -16.37 19.94
N PRO A 76 18.16 -15.87 18.70
CA PRO A 76 17.51 -14.64 18.25
C PRO A 76 15.98 -14.79 18.06
N ASN A 77 15.47 -16.02 17.95
CA ASN A 77 14.09 -16.33 17.60
C ASN A 77 13.43 -17.27 18.62
N GLU A 78 13.59 -17.01 19.92
CA GLU A 78 12.93 -17.79 20.96
C GLU A 78 11.43 -17.48 21.00
N VAL A 79 10.58 -18.51 21.04
CA VAL A 79 9.11 -18.34 21.07
C VAL A 79 8.63 -17.80 22.42
N ILE A 80 7.74 -16.82 22.38
CA ILE A 80 6.98 -16.33 23.52
C ILE A 80 5.68 -17.14 23.63
N ASN A 81 5.62 -18.02 24.63
CA ASN A 81 4.45 -18.88 24.84
C ASN A 81 3.19 -18.06 25.10
N GLY A 82 2.11 -18.40 24.38
CA GLY A 82 0.80 -17.76 24.53
C GLY A 82 0.63 -16.44 23.78
N LEU A 83 1.61 -15.99 22.99
CA LEU A 83 1.54 -14.75 22.23
C LEU A 83 1.70 -14.98 20.72
N TYR A 84 0.76 -14.46 19.95
CA TYR A 84 0.70 -14.58 18.49
C TYR A 84 0.42 -13.22 17.85
N ALA A 85 0.92 -13.01 16.62
CA ALA A 85 0.59 -11.85 15.80
C ALA A 85 0.39 -12.29 14.34
N VAL A 86 -0.59 -11.70 13.65
CA VAL A 86 -0.92 -11.97 12.25
C VAL A 86 -1.36 -10.69 11.54
N GLY A 87 -1.18 -10.63 10.22
CA GLY A 87 -1.52 -9.46 9.41
C GLY A 87 -0.42 -8.41 9.39
N GLU A 88 -0.78 -7.15 9.06
CA GLU A 88 0.18 -6.04 8.90
C GLU A 88 0.91 -5.67 10.19
N CYS A 89 0.37 -6.03 11.37
CA CYS A 89 1.07 -5.82 12.64
C CYS A 89 2.20 -6.84 12.87
N ALA A 90 2.29 -7.91 12.07
CA ALA A 90 3.26 -8.99 12.22
C ALA A 90 4.40 -8.88 11.20
N CYS A 91 5.59 -9.25 11.63
CA CYS A 91 6.79 -9.33 10.80
C CYS A 91 7.30 -10.78 10.80
N VAL A 92 6.84 -11.57 9.82
CA VAL A 92 7.20 -13.00 9.70
C VAL A 92 8.64 -13.26 9.21
N SER A 93 9.24 -12.59 8.22
CA SER A 93 8.85 -11.48 7.35
C SER A 93 8.79 -11.92 5.89
N VAL A 94 7.57 -12.00 5.33
CA VAL A 94 7.37 -12.31 3.90
C VAL A 94 7.48 -11.07 3.00
N HIS A 95 7.56 -9.87 3.59
CA HIS A 95 7.61 -8.60 2.87
C HIS A 95 8.99 -7.93 2.91
N GLY A 96 9.89 -8.36 3.81
CA GLY A 96 11.23 -7.80 3.93
C GLY A 96 11.21 -6.28 4.02
N ALA A 97 11.98 -5.63 3.14
CA ALA A 97 12.06 -4.17 3.08
C ALA A 97 11.01 -3.52 2.15
N ASN A 98 10.30 -4.29 1.33
CA ASN A 98 9.33 -3.77 0.37
C ASN A 98 8.29 -4.83 0.02
N ARG A 99 7.01 -4.56 0.38
CA ARG A 99 5.88 -5.41 0.02
C ARG A 99 5.55 -5.28 -1.49
N LEU A 100 5.28 -6.40 -2.15
CA LEU A 100 4.69 -6.40 -3.49
C LEU A 100 3.18 -6.19 -3.41
N GLY A 101 2.65 -5.28 -4.22
CA GLY A 101 1.21 -5.03 -4.35
C GLY A 101 0.47 -6.21 -4.97
N THR A 102 -0.83 -6.28 -4.69
CA THR A 102 -1.75 -7.34 -5.15
C THR A 102 -2.89 -6.74 -5.94
#